data_AF-A0A2E5FCJ2-F1
#
_entry.id   AF-A0A2E5FCJ2-F1
#
_cell.length_a   1.000
_cell.length_b   1.000
_cell.length_c   1.000
_cell.angle_alpha   90.00
_cell.angle_beta   90.00
_cell.angle_gamma   90.00
#
_symmetry.space_group_name_H-M   'P 1'
#
loop_
_entity.id
_entity.type
_entity.pdbx_description
1 polymer ?
#
loop_
_entity_poly.entity_id
_entity_poly.type
_entity_poly.pdbx_seq_one_letter_code
_entity_poly.pdbx_strand_id
1 'polypeptide(L)'
;MTRVYFLPIFLISLLSACSSDTSIVRDSAPSIHPANIELTPDAIPRIEAKSRGGNPASYEVFGKTYHVLPSSEGFVQRGIASWYGTKFHGNKTSNGETYDMYAMTAAHKTLPLPSYVEVRNLDTNKKIIVRVNDRGPFHDGRIIDLSYAAAAKLGTLKNGTSSVEIKVINPSVDATPDVAPPPPIKQSELPPSPSIQQPFASNPTQGLLFIQVGAFSSIDNANRLKYELTNQLKMPVTVEKKSHSTDPLYLVQVGPYIRMQNADSTRLQLYKLGYKNTLYTGR
;
A
#
# COMPACT_ATOMS: atom_id res chain seq x y z
N MET A 1 75.66 31.24 33.04
CA MET A 1 74.71 31.39 31.92
C MET A 1 74.30 30.00 31.46
N THR A 2 73.15 29.50 31.94
CA THR A 2 72.59 28.21 31.51
C THR A 2 71.08 28.39 31.44
N ARG A 3 70.56 28.60 30.21
CA ARG A 3 69.12 28.70 29.95
C ARG A 3 68.57 27.28 29.79
N VAL A 4 67.70 26.89 30.72
CA VAL A 4 66.90 25.67 30.64
C VAL A 4 65.65 25.99 29.83
N TYR A 5 65.45 25.30 28.70
CA TYR A 5 64.25 25.42 27.87
C TYR A 5 63.25 24.33 28.28
N PHE A 6 62.09 24.74 28.79
CA PHE A 6 60.94 23.87 29.01
C PHE A 6 60.21 23.64 27.68
N LEU A 7 60.16 22.39 27.23
CA LEU A 7 59.39 21.95 26.07
C LEU A 7 57.96 21.61 26.54
N PRO A 8 56.89 22.27 26.04
CA PRO A 8 55.53 21.89 26.40
C PRO A 8 55.13 20.65 25.60
N ILE A 9 54.85 19.55 26.30
CA ILE A 9 54.25 18.34 25.73
C ILE A 9 52.78 18.64 25.44
N PHE A 10 52.45 18.82 24.16
CA PHE A 10 51.07 18.97 23.71
C PHE A 10 50.41 17.58 23.69
N LEU A 11 49.53 17.32 24.66
CA LEU A 11 48.76 16.10 24.76
C LEU A 11 47.68 16.10 23.66
N ILE A 12 47.91 15.37 22.57
CA ILE A 12 46.95 15.18 21.48
C ILE A 12 45.86 14.23 21.98
N SER A 13 44.73 14.79 22.39
CA SER A 13 43.50 14.04 22.67
C SER A 13 42.89 13.55 21.35
N LEU A 14 43.11 12.27 21.04
CA LEU A 14 42.41 11.55 19.98
C LEU A 14 40.93 11.43 20.34
N LEU A 15 40.10 12.32 19.80
CA LEU A 15 38.65 12.16 19.78
C LEU A 15 38.32 11.05 18.77
N SER A 16 38.17 9.81 19.27
CA SER A 16 37.54 8.73 18.51
C SER A 16 36.08 9.09 18.27
N ALA A 17 35.78 9.63 17.08
CA ALA A 17 34.42 9.76 16.60
C ALA A 17 33.88 8.35 16.28
N CYS A 18 33.06 7.81 17.17
CA CYS A 18 32.23 6.65 16.85
C CYS A 18 31.21 7.07 15.78
N SER A 19 31.55 6.88 14.50
CA SER A 19 30.59 6.97 13.40
C SER A 19 29.59 5.83 13.57
N SER A 20 28.39 6.17 14.02
CA SER A 20 27.29 5.21 14.12
C SER A 20 26.75 5.00 12.70
N ASP A 21 27.08 3.87 12.08
CA ASP A 21 26.53 3.45 10.79
C ASP A 21 25.01 3.34 10.91
N THR A 22 24.31 4.41 10.52
CA THR A 22 22.87 4.39 10.36
C THR A 22 22.60 3.60 9.09
N SER A 23 22.22 2.33 9.22
CA SER A 23 21.86 1.50 8.08
C SER A 23 20.68 2.16 7.34
N ILE A 24 20.96 2.76 6.18
CA ILE A 24 19.92 3.31 5.31
C ILE A 24 19.10 2.12 4.83
N VAL A 25 17.93 1.90 5.43
CA VAL A 25 16.96 0.90 4.96
C VAL A 25 16.57 1.29 3.53
N ARG A 26 17.05 0.49 2.57
CA ARG A 26 16.69 0.60 1.16
C ARG A 26 15.30 0.02 0.97
N ASP A 27 14.49 0.68 0.15
CA ASP A 27 13.16 0.17 -0.19
C ASP A 27 13.28 -1.10 -1.02
N SER A 28 12.33 -2.02 -0.83
CA SER A 28 12.40 -3.36 -1.42
C SER A 28 11.04 -4.03 -1.48
N ALA A 29 10.99 -5.14 -2.23
CA ALA A 29 9.83 -6.01 -2.30
C ALA A 29 9.68 -6.75 -0.95
N PRO A 30 8.49 -7.23 -0.60
CA PRO A 30 8.35 -8.03 0.61
C PRO A 30 9.15 -9.33 0.45
N SER A 31 9.82 -9.77 1.52
CA SER A 31 10.59 -11.02 1.53
C SER A 31 9.73 -12.25 1.21
N ILE A 32 8.44 -12.16 1.51
CA ILE A 32 7.43 -13.14 1.12
C ILE A 32 6.53 -12.47 0.08
N HIS A 33 6.61 -12.94 -1.16
CA HIS A 33 5.73 -12.50 -2.23
C HIS A 33 4.36 -13.20 -2.09
N PRO A 34 3.26 -12.47 -1.90
CA PRO A 34 1.92 -13.03 -1.88
C PRO A 34 1.61 -13.80 -3.16
N ALA A 35 1.03 -15.00 -3.02
CA ALA A 35 0.49 -15.71 -4.17
C ALA A 35 -0.68 -14.90 -4.76
N ASN A 36 -0.74 -14.78 -6.07
CA ASN A 36 -1.80 -14.07 -6.79
C ASN A 36 -1.90 -12.56 -6.55
N ILE A 37 -0.82 -11.91 -6.12
CA ILE A 37 -0.79 -10.44 -5.97
C ILE A 37 -1.22 -9.71 -7.26
N GLU A 38 -0.95 -10.29 -8.42
CA GLU A 38 -1.34 -9.77 -9.73
C GLU A 38 -2.86 -9.78 -9.96
N LEU A 39 -3.63 -10.55 -9.16
CA LEU A 39 -5.09 -10.62 -9.24
C LEU A 39 -5.80 -9.59 -8.34
N THR A 40 -5.06 -8.67 -7.72
CA THR A 40 -5.65 -7.61 -6.89
C THR A 40 -6.65 -6.78 -7.72
N PRO A 41 -7.91 -6.62 -7.27
CA PRO A 41 -8.91 -5.82 -8.00
C PRO A 41 -8.46 -4.37 -8.14
N ASP A 42 -8.75 -3.74 -9.28
CA ASP A 42 -8.44 -2.33 -9.50
C ASP A 42 -9.12 -1.40 -8.50
N ALA A 43 -8.55 -0.20 -8.31
CA ALA A 43 -9.22 0.84 -7.54
C ALA A 43 -10.51 1.24 -8.25
N ILE A 44 -11.62 1.32 -7.50
CA ILE A 44 -12.93 1.73 -8.02
C ILE A 44 -13.00 3.26 -8.01
N PRO A 45 -13.08 3.94 -9.17
CA PRO A 45 -13.24 5.39 -9.23
C PRO A 45 -14.54 5.84 -8.59
N ARG A 46 -14.47 6.90 -7.79
CA ARG A 46 -15.62 7.55 -7.14
C ARG A 46 -15.36 9.03 -6.96
N ILE A 47 -16.43 9.81 -6.90
CA ILE A 47 -16.33 11.24 -6.62
C ILE A 47 -15.88 11.40 -5.16
N GLU A 48 -14.69 11.96 -4.97
CA GLU A 48 -14.13 12.26 -3.65
C GLU A 48 -13.74 13.74 -3.59
N ALA A 49 -14.01 14.39 -2.46
CA ALA A 49 -13.47 15.70 -2.19
C ALA A 49 -11.95 15.62 -2.03
N LYS A 50 -11.24 16.70 -2.36
CA LYS A 50 -9.80 16.81 -2.08
C LYS A 50 -9.54 16.56 -0.60
N SER A 51 -8.54 15.73 -0.30
CA SER A 51 -8.13 15.47 1.07
C SER A 51 -7.60 16.73 1.76
N ARG A 52 -7.78 16.81 3.08
CA ARG A 52 -7.22 17.88 3.91
C ARG A 52 -5.69 17.93 3.83
N GLY A 53 -5.05 16.75 3.76
CA GLY A 53 -3.61 16.61 3.60
C GLY A 53 -3.19 16.48 2.14
N GLY A 54 -1.96 16.90 1.85
CA GLY A 54 -1.31 16.63 0.57
C GLY A 54 -1.73 17.53 -0.59
N ASN A 55 -2.59 18.54 -0.38
CA ASN A 55 -3.03 19.49 -1.41
C ASN A 55 -2.61 20.95 -1.17
N PRO A 56 -1.38 21.28 -0.74
CA PRO A 56 -0.93 22.66 -0.75
C PRO A 56 -0.80 23.16 -2.20
N ALA A 57 -0.84 24.48 -2.43
CA ALA A 57 -0.64 25.04 -3.78
C ALA A 57 0.73 24.64 -4.37
N SER A 58 1.75 24.56 -3.52
CA SER A 58 3.07 24.03 -3.85
C SER A 58 3.72 23.38 -2.63
N TYR A 59 4.77 22.59 -2.85
CA TYR A 59 5.59 22.00 -1.80
C TYR A 59 7.01 21.75 -2.32
N GLU A 60 7.98 21.66 -1.42
CA GLU A 60 9.40 21.48 -1.76
C GLU A 60 9.93 20.15 -1.25
N VAL A 61 10.68 19.44 -2.09
CA VAL A 61 11.42 18.22 -1.71
C VAL A 61 12.79 18.27 -2.38
N PHE A 62 13.86 18.05 -1.60
CA PHE A 62 15.25 18.09 -2.07
C PHE A 62 15.63 19.36 -2.85
N GLY A 63 15.16 20.53 -2.41
CA GLY A 63 15.44 21.81 -3.08
C GLY A 63 14.63 22.06 -4.36
N LYS A 64 13.73 21.14 -4.74
CA LYS A 64 12.88 21.25 -5.92
C LYS A 64 11.44 21.56 -5.50
N THR A 65 10.90 22.65 -6.04
CA THR A 65 9.49 23.03 -5.84
C THR A 65 8.59 22.31 -6.84
N TYR A 66 7.49 21.76 -6.33
CA TYR A 66 6.42 21.13 -7.10
C TYR A 66 5.12 21.90 -6.88
N HIS A 67 4.35 22.07 -7.96
CA HIS A 67 3.06 22.76 -7.92
C HIS A 67 1.93 21.76 -8.07
N VAL A 68 1.00 21.76 -7.11
CA VAL A 68 -0.19 20.90 -7.19
C VAL A 68 -1.19 21.54 -8.15
N LEU A 69 -1.74 20.74 -9.04
CA LEU A 69 -2.72 21.22 -10.00
C LEU A 69 -4.01 21.63 -9.29
N PRO A 70 -4.70 22.69 -9.74
CA PRO A 70 -6.01 23.06 -9.20
C PRO A 70 -7.10 22.04 -9.57
N SER A 71 -6.94 21.30 -10.67
CA SER A 71 -7.83 20.24 -11.12
C SER A 71 -7.03 19.11 -11.79
N SER A 72 -7.56 17.89 -11.77
CA SER A 72 -7.04 16.72 -12.49
C SER A 72 -7.74 16.45 -13.82
N GLU A 73 -8.72 17.30 -14.18
CA GLU A 73 -9.55 17.10 -15.37
C GLU A 73 -8.74 17.09 -16.66
N GLY A 74 -9.01 16.10 -17.52
CA GLY A 74 -8.34 15.91 -18.81
C GLY A 74 -6.85 15.55 -18.72
N PHE A 75 -6.31 15.33 -17.51
CA PHE A 75 -4.88 15.09 -17.33
C PHE A 75 -4.44 13.78 -17.99
N VAL A 76 -3.43 13.88 -18.85
CA VAL A 76 -2.71 12.76 -19.47
C VAL A 76 -1.23 13.04 -19.40
N GLN A 77 -0.44 12.04 -19.01
CA GLN A 77 1.01 12.15 -18.97
C GLN A 77 1.67 10.83 -19.37
N ARG A 78 2.78 10.90 -20.11
CA ARG A 78 3.67 9.77 -20.39
C ARG A 78 4.99 9.92 -19.65
N GLY A 79 5.57 8.81 -19.22
CA GLY A 79 6.84 8.80 -18.52
C GLY A 79 7.13 7.45 -17.88
N ILE A 80 8.05 7.44 -16.90
CA ILE A 80 8.45 6.21 -16.23
C ILE A 80 7.63 6.00 -14.95
N ALA A 81 7.07 4.81 -14.80
CA ALA A 81 6.57 4.32 -13.52
C ALA A 81 7.68 3.60 -12.76
N SER A 82 7.67 3.73 -11.43
CA SER A 82 8.34 2.77 -10.54
C SER A 82 7.38 2.29 -9.47
N TRP A 83 7.89 1.69 -8.40
CA TRP A 83 7.08 1.25 -7.27
C TRP A 83 7.82 1.42 -5.96
N TYR A 84 7.05 1.47 -4.88
CA TYR A 84 7.54 1.63 -3.51
C TYR A 84 6.93 0.55 -2.61
N GLY A 85 7.69 0.08 -1.63
CA GLY A 85 7.42 -1.18 -0.96
C GLY A 85 7.55 -1.13 0.55
N THR A 86 8.32 -2.09 1.08
CA THR A 86 8.39 -2.41 2.52
C THR A 86 8.81 -1.24 3.38
N LYS A 87 9.68 -0.34 2.87
CA LYS A 87 10.16 0.82 3.65
C LYS A 87 9.04 1.76 4.06
N PHE A 88 8.02 1.88 3.22
CA PHE A 88 6.93 2.82 3.43
C PHE A 88 5.71 2.17 4.06
N HIS A 89 5.58 0.84 3.99
CA HIS A 89 4.38 0.13 4.44
C HIS A 89 4.05 0.44 5.90
N GLY A 90 2.79 0.79 6.18
CA GLY A 90 2.34 1.19 7.51
C GLY A 90 2.55 2.68 7.86
N ASN A 91 3.34 3.42 7.09
CA ASN A 91 3.55 4.85 7.31
C ASN A 91 2.39 5.69 6.76
N LYS A 92 2.35 6.97 7.14
CA LYS A 92 1.36 7.91 6.60
C LYS A 92 1.76 8.38 5.21
N THR A 93 0.81 8.34 4.29
CA THR A 93 0.89 9.01 2.98
C THR A 93 0.69 10.52 3.17
N SER A 94 0.95 11.28 2.11
CA SER A 94 0.77 12.73 2.08
C SER A 94 -0.68 13.17 2.31
N ASN A 95 -1.67 12.32 2.02
CA ASN A 95 -3.07 12.62 2.33
C ASN A 95 -3.51 12.19 3.75
N GLY A 96 -2.62 11.55 4.52
CA GLY A 96 -2.84 11.11 5.90
C GLY A 96 -3.35 9.67 6.06
N GLU A 97 -3.59 8.95 4.95
CA GLU A 97 -3.91 7.53 4.98
C GLU A 97 -2.69 6.70 5.39
N THR A 98 -2.92 5.50 5.91
CA THR A 98 -1.83 4.54 6.14
C THR A 98 -1.53 3.81 4.83
N TYR A 99 -0.27 3.80 4.40
CA TYR A 99 0.14 3.14 3.18
C TYR A 99 0.08 1.61 3.31
N ASP A 100 -0.75 0.99 2.47
CA ASP A 100 -0.83 -0.46 2.28
C ASP A 100 -0.21 -0.81 0.92
N MET A 101 0.95 -1.48 0.92
CA MET A 101 1.62 -1.88 -0.32
C MET A 101 0.84 -2.93 -1.12
N TYR A 102 -0.17 -3.56 -0.50
CA TYR A 102 -1.05 -4.53 -1.12
C TYR A 102 -2.35 -3.91 -1.67
N ALA A 103 -2.56 -2.59 -1.50
CA ALA A 103 -3.70 -1.87 -2.07
C ALA A 103 -3.40 -1.33 -3.48
N MET A 104 -4.43 -1.04 -4.29
CA MET A 104 -4.26 -0.43 -5.62
C MET A 104 -4.09 1.09 -5.54
N THR A 105 -2.96 1.53 -4.99
CA THR A 105 -2.63 2.95 -4.80
C THR A 105 -1.36 3.36 -5.52
N ALA A 106 -1.15 4.68 -5.62
CA ALA A 106 0.05 5.27 -6.22
C ALA A 106 0.39 6.64 -5.62
N ALA A 107 1.63 7.08 -5.83
CA ALA A 107 2.11 8.42 -5.54
C ALA A 107 2.31 9.21 -6.84
N HIS A 108 1.90 10.48 -6.83
CA HIS A 108 2.11 11.40 -7.96
C HIS A 108 2.46 12.82 -7.47
N LYS A 109 3.30 13.52 -8.24
CA LYS A 109 3.85 14.84 -7.90
C LYS A 109 2.76 15.91 -7.79
N THR A 110 1.95 16.06 -8.83
CA THR A 110 1.13 17.28 -9.00
C THR A 110 -0.38 17.08 -8.99
N LEU A 111 -0.90 15.89 -9.31
CA LEU A 111 -2.33 15.58 -9.21
C LEU A 111 -2.90 15.89 -7.82
N PRO A 112 -4.09 16.53 -7.71
CA PRO A 112 -4.84 16.63 -6.47
C PRO A 112 -5.03 15.25 -5.82
N LEU A 113 -4.93 15.19 -4.51
CA LEU A 113 -5.22 13.98 -3.74
C LEU A 113 -6.64 14.03 -3.15
N PRO A 114 -7.38 12.91 -3.17
CA PRO A 114 -7.13 11.76 -4.03
C PRO A 114 -7.45 12.06 -5.50
N SER A 115 -6.86 11.30 -6.41
CA SER A 115 -7.28 11.21 -7.82
C SER A 115 -7.31 9.75 -8.26
N TYR A 116 -8.07 9.43 -9.29
CA TYR A 116 -8.06 8.10 -9.92
C TYR A 116 -7.40 8.18 -11.28
N VAL A 117 -6.50 7.25 -11.57
CA VAL A 117 -5.80 7.20 -12.86
C VAL A 117 -5.83 5.79 -13.45
N GLU A 118 -6.15 5.70 -14.75
CA GLU A 118 -5.81 4.55 -15.57
C GLU A 118 -4.30 4.63 -15.85
N VAL A 119 -3.57 3.56 -15.55
CA VAL A 119 -2.15 3.42 -15.86
C VAL A 119 -2.01 2.35 -16.93
N ARG A 120 -1.53 2.74 -18.11
CA ARG A 120 -1.25 1.83 -19.22
C ARG A 120 0.25 1.62 -19.36
N ASN A 121 0.69 0.38 -19.26
CA ASN A 121 2.05 -0.02 -19.61
C ASN A 121 2.21 0.03 -21.14
N LEU A 122 3.14 0.83 -21.64
CA LEU A 122 3.32 1.08 -23.07
C LEU A 122 3.96 -0.11 -23.80
N ASP A 123 4.70 -0.96 -23.09
CA ASP A 123 5.38 -2.11 -23.67
C ASP A 123 4.43 -3.31 -23.83
N THR A 124 3.48 -3.46 -22.90
CA THR A 124 2.57 -4.63 -22.84
C THR A 124 1.10 -4.31 -23.12
N ASN A 125 0.74 -3.03 -23.21
CA ASN A 125 -0.65 -2.53 -23.26
C ASN A 125 -1.54 -2.94 -22.07
N LYS A 126 -0.98 -3.56 -21.01
CA LYS A 126 -1.71 -3.83 -19.78
C LYS A 126 -2.17 -2.52 -19.15
N LYS A 127 -3.39 -2.52 -18.62
CA LYS A 127 -4.01 -1.39 -17.93
C LYS A 127 -4.42 -1.78 -16.52
N ILE A 128 -4.28 -0.85 -15.60
CA ILE A 128 -4.82 -0.94 -14.24
C ILE A 128 -5.43 0.40 -13.85
N ILE A 129 -6.27 0.41 -12.83
CA ILE A 129 -6.74 1.65 -12.21
C ILE A 129 -6.22 1.71 -10.78
N VAL A 130 -5.61 2.85 -10.44
CA VAL A 130 -5.09 3.11 -9.09
C VAL A 130 -5.67 4.40 -8.53
N ARG A 131 -5.76 4.45 -7.20
CA ARG A 131 -6.05 5.68 -6.47
C ARG A 131 -4.73 6.35 -6.07
N VAL A 132 -4.51 7.56 -6.57
CA VAL A 132 -3.38 8.40 -6.17
C VAL A 132 -3.70 8.99 -4.81
N ASN A 133 -2.93 8.62 -3.78
CA ASN A 133 -3.13 9.07 -2.41
C ASN A 133 -1.86 9.60 -1.73
N ASP A 134 -0.75 9.68 -2.48
CA ASP A 134 0.54 10.11 -1.97
C ASP A 134 1.31 11.02 -2.95
N ARG A 135 2.39 11.64 -2.46
CA ARG A 135 3.30 12.52 -3.21
C ARG A 135 4.60 11.80 -3.54
N GLY A 136 5.18 12.18 -4.67
CA GLY A 136 6.34 11.52 -5.27
C GLY A 136 6.02 11.03 -6.68
N PRO A 137 6.89 10.28 -7.37
CA PRO A 137 8.31 10.05 -7.06
C PRO A 137 9.13 11.33 -6.95
N PHE A 138 10.25 11.32 -6.22
CA PHE A 138 11.20 12.45 -6.20
C PHE A 138 12.51 12.16 -6.93
N HIS A 139 12.51 11.11 -7.76
CA HIS A 139 13.58 10.86 -8.72
C HIS A 139 13.20 11.44 -10.08
N ASP A 140 14.19 11.97 -10.79
CA ASP A 140 13.99 12.53 -12.11
C ASP A 140 13.59 11.47 -13.14
N GLY A 141 12.82 11.88 -14.15
CA GLY A 141 12.28 10.99 -15.18
C GLY A 141 11.07 10.15 -14.77
N ARG A 142 10.85 9.91 -13.46
CA ARG A 142 9.70 9.14 -12.97
C ARG A 142 8.48 10.04 -12.77
N ILE A 143 7.31 9.56 -13.17
CA ILE A 143 6.05 10.31 -13.09
C ILE A 143 5.08 9.74 -12.06
N ILE A 144 5.15 8.44 -11.77
CA ILE A 144 4.26 7.75 -10.85
C ILE A 144 5.02 6.63 -10.12
N ASP A 145 4.79 6.50 -8.82
CA ASP A 145 5.28 5.36 -8.03
C ASP A 145 4.06 4.53 -7.63
N LEU A 146 4.01 3.28 -8.08
CA LEU A 146 2.92 2.34 -7.85
C LEU A 146 3.12 1.62 -6.50
N SER A 147 2.02 1.19 -5.89
CA SER A 147 2.13 0.19 -4.82
C SER A 147 2.69 -1.13 -5.35
N TYR A 148 3.16 -1.99 -4.45
CA TYR A 148 3.65 -3.31 -4.82
C TYR A 148 2.57 -4.15 -5.55
N ALA A 149 1.31 -4.11 -5.09
CA ALA A 149 0.19 -4.79 -5.78
C ALA A 149 -0.07 -4.25 -7.19
N ALA A 150 -0.11 -2.92 -7.33
CA ALA A 150 -0.34 -2.27 -8.62
C ALA A 150 0.81 -2.57 -9.60
N ALA A 151 2.05 -2.51 -9.12
CA ALA A 151 3.23 -2.86 -9.90
C ALA A 151 3.23 -4.32 -10.34
N ALA A 152 2.76 -5.25 -9.48
CA ALA A 152 2.66 -6.67 -9.83
C ALA A 152 1.68 -6.87 -10.97
N LYS A 153 0.45 -6.35 -10.79
CA LYS A 153 -0.62 -6.48 -11.78
C LYS A 153 -0.28 -5.84 -13.13
N LEU A 154 0.35 -4.65 -13.10
CA LEU A 154 0.79 -3.97 -14.32
C LEU A 154 1.98 -4.66 -15.00
N GLY A 155 2.73 -5.50 -14.28
CA GLY A 155 3.96 -6.14 -14.76
C GLY A 155 5.22 -5.29 -14.62
N THR A 156 5.21 -4.29 -13.73
CA THR A 156 6.36 -3.39 -13.47
C THR A 156 7.37 -4.00 -12.49
N LEU A 157 6.96 -4.93 -11.63
CA LEU A 157 7.85 -5.51 -10.60
C LEU A 157 9.13 -6.13 -11.16
N LYS A 158 9.03 -6.86 -12.27
CA LYS A 158 10.16 -7.62 -12.84
C LYS A 158 11.36 -6.74 -13.19
N ASN A 159 11.09 -5.55 -13.72
CA ASN A 159 12.12 -4.63 -14.20
C ASN A 159 12.36 -3.45 -13.23
N GLY A 160 11.61 -3.39 -12.13
CA GLY A 160 11.61 -2.24 -11.21
C GLY A 160 10.90 -0.99 -11.74
N THR A 161 10.89 -0.81 -13.06
CA THR A 161 10.31 0.34 -13.76
C THR A 161 9.62 -0.07 -15.06
N SER A 162 8.74 0.78 -15.57
CA SER A 162 8.09 0.57 -16.87
C SER A 162 7.75 1.91 -17.54
N SER A 163 7.71 1.92 -18.88
CA SER A 163 7.19 3.06 -19.63
C SER A 163 5.66 3.06 -19.56
N VAL A 164 5.06 4.15 -19.10
CA VAL A 164 3.61 4.24 -18.90
C VAL A 164 2.99 5.49 -19.49
N GLU A 165 1.70 5.40 -19.78
CA GLU A 165 0.79 6.53 -19.92
C GLU A 165 -0.20 6.49 -18.75
N ILE A 166 -0.37 7.63 -18.08
CA ILE A 166 -1.40 7.81 -17.05
C ILE A 166 -2.48 8.76 -17.58
N LYS A 167 -3.73 8.40 -17.37
CA LYS A 167 -4.90 9.22 -17.70
C LYS A 167 -5.79 9.32 -16.47
N VAL A 168 -6.15 10.53 -16.06
CA VAL A 168 -7.12 10.72 -14.97
C VAL A 168 -8.50 10.25 -15.42
N ILE A 169 -9.17 9.54 -14.52
CA ILE A 169 -10.57 9.14 -14.66
C ILE A 169 -11.41 10.15 -13.89
N ASN A 170 -12.38 10.77 -14.55
CA ASN A 170 -13.39 11.61 -13.91
C ASN A 170 -14.67 10.79 -13.75
N PRO A 171 -15.02 10.33 -12.54
CA PRO A 171 -16.20 9.50 -12.33
C PRO A 171 -17.52 10.18 -12.68
N SER A 172 -17.55 11.51 -12.82
CA SER A 172 -18.75 12.26 -13.21
C SER A 172 -18.99 12.28 -14.73
N VAL A 173 -17.93 12.07 -15.52
CA VAL A 173 -17.96 12.16 -16.99
C VAL A 173 -17.75 10.78 -17.62
N ASP A 174 -16.89 9.96 -17.02
CA ASP A 174 -16.57 8.60 -17.46
C ASP A 174 -17.55 7.55 -16.90
N ALA A 175 -18.47 7.94 -16.01
CA ALA A 175 -19.63 7.12 -15.68
C ALA A 175 -20.64 7.21 -16.82
N THR A 176 -20.48 6.36 -17.83
CA THR A 176 -21.63 6.00 -18.67
C THR A 176 -22.73 5.45 -17.74
N PRO A 177 -23.98 5.93 -17.85
CA PRO A 177 -25.10 5.42 -17.05
C PRO A 177 -25.57 4.08 -17.64
N ASP A 178 -24.68 3.10 -17.78
CA ASP A 178 -25.05 1.71 -18.06
C ASP A 178 -23.84 0.79 -17.90
N VAL A 179 -23.43 0.53 -16.66
CA VAL A 179 -22.77 -0.73 -16.33
C VAL A 179 -23.72 -1.46 -15.41
N ALA A 180 -24.68 -2.17 -16.02
CA ALA A 180 -25.36 -3.25 -15.35
C ALA A 180 -24.29 -4.14 -14.66
N PRO A 181 -24.56 -4.63 -13.43
CA PRO A 181 -23.67 -5.59 -12.77
C PRO A 181 -23.28 -6.69 -13.77
N PRO A 182 -22.00 -7.09 -13.86
CA PRO A 182 -21.60 -8.16 -14.77
C PRO A 182 -22.51 -9.38 -14.51
N PRO A 183 -23.04 -10.03 -15.56
CA PRO A 183 -23.94 -11.14 -15.39
C PRO A 183 -23.28 -12.21 -14.53
N PRO A 184 -24.04 -12.91 -13.66
CA PRO A 184 -23.49 -13.97 -12.81
C PRO A 184 -22.84 -15.02 -13.72
N ILE A 185 -21.53 -15.20 -13.58
CA ILE A 185 -20.78 -16.23 -14.30
C ILE A 185 -21.36 -17.59 -13.85
N LYS A 186 -22.01 -18.31 -14.78
CA LYS A 186 -22.42 -19.70 -14.55
C LYS A 186 -21.17 -20.52 -14.24
N GLN A 187 -21.20 -21.28 -13.14
CA GLN A 187 -20.10 -22.09 -12.59
C GLN A 187 -19.59 -23.23 -13.50
N SER A 188 -19.92 -23.25 -14.79
CA SER A 188 -19.71 -24.41 -15.67
C SER A 188 -18.45 -24.36 -16.56
N GLU A 189 -17.64 -23.31 -16.50
CA GLU A 189 -16.48 -23.14 -17.42
C GLU A 189 -15.14 -22.83 -16.73
N LEU A 190 -14.98 -23.13 -15.45
CA LEU A 190 -13.63 -23.09 -14.86
C LEU A 190 -12.78 -24.25 -15.40
N PRO A 191 -11.53 -23.99 -15.86
CA PRO A 191 -10.58 -25.07 -16.15
C PRO A 191 -10.28 -25.87 -14.87
N PRO A 192 -9.91 -27.16 -14.99
CA PRO A 192 -9.69 -28.02 -13.84
C PRO A 192 -8.58 -27.47 -12.93
N SER A 193 -8.87 -27.39 -11.62
CA SER A 193 -7.91 -27.05 -10.58
C SER A 193 -6.65 -27.92 -10.71
N PRO A 194 -5.43 -27.34 -10.70
CA PRO A 194 -4.22 -28.13 -10.55
C PRO A 194 -4.23 -28.79 -9.16
N SER A 195 -4.02 -30.10 -9.15
CA SER A 195 -3.85 -30.92 -7.97
C SER A 195 -2.72 -30.38 -7.09
N ILE A 196 -3.03 -30.06 -5.83
CA ILE A 196 -2.04 -29.62 -4.83
C ILE A 196 -1.13 -30.80 -4.48
N GLN A 197 0.10 -30.78 -5.00
CA GLN A 197 1.23 -31.44 -4.35
C GLN A 197 1.75 -30.49 -3.26
N GLN A 198 1.68 -30.89 -1.99
CA GLN A 198 2.48 -30.25 -0.95
C GLN A 198 3.97 -30.41 -1.30
N PRO A 199 4.81 -29.38 -1.10
CA PRO A 199 5.84 -29.57 -0.08
C PRO A 199 6.36 -28.31 0.64
N PHE A 200 7.06 -28.62 1.74
CA PHE A 200 7.99 -27.84 2.57
C PHE A 200 7.43 -26.98 3.71
N ALA A 201 7.62 -27.53 4.91
CA ALA A 201 7.63 -26.82 6.17
C ALA A 201 8.89 -25.92 6.25
N SER A 202 8.69 -24.61 6.41
CA SER A 202 9.69 -23.71 6.97
C SER A 202 9.14 -23.10 8.25
N ASN A 203 10.00 -23.07 9.26
CA ASN A 203 9.70 -22.69 10.64
C ASN A 203 9.28 -21.20 10.78
N PRO A 204 8.48 -20.88 11.81
CA PRO A 204 7.84 -19.57 11.96
C PRO A 204 8.72 -18.60 12.76
N THR A 205 8.79 -17.33 12.36
CA THR A 205 9.00 -16.15 13.23
C THR A 205 8.98 -14.88 12.34
N GLN A 206 8.28 -13.77 12.65
CA GLN A 206 7.74 -13.28 13.91
C GLN A 206 6.39 -12.57 13.71
N GLY A 207 5.44 -12.83 14.62
CA GLY A 207 4.14 -12.17 14.72
C GLY A 207 2.98 -12.98 14.11
N LEU A 208 1.83 -12.99 14.80
CA LEU A 208 0.60 -13.56 14.25
C LEU A 208 -0.07 -12.49 13.37
N LEU A 209 -0.31 -12.81 12.10
CA LEU A 209 -0.98 -11.93 11.15
C LEU A 209 -2.50 -12.04 11.30
N PHE A 210 -3.20 -10.92 11.20
CA PHE A 210 -4.65 -10.82 11.22
C PHE A 210 -5.14 -9.94 10.08
N ILE A 211 -6.41 -10.11 9.70
CA ILE A 211 -7.12 -9.25 8.76
C ILE A 211 -8.21 -8.52 9.53
N GLN A 212 -8.05 -7.22 9.76
CA GLN A 212 -9.09 -6.38 10.34
C GLN A 212 -10.18 -6.12 9.30
N VAL A 213 -11.42 -6.41 9.67
CA VAL A 213 -12.61 -6.28 8.80
C VAL A 213 -13.46 -5.07 9.17
N GLY A 214 -13.41 -4.64 10.45
CA GLY A 214 -14.16 -3.49 10.92
C GLY A 214 -13.71 -3.01 12.30
N ALA A 215 -14.17 -1.82 12.68
CA ALA A 215 -13.95 -1.21 13.98
C ALA A 215 -15.26 -0.59 14.47
N PHE A 216 -15.67 -0.90 15.69
CA PHE A 216 -16.98 -0.53 16.23
C PHE A 216 -16.85 0.12 17.61
N SER A 217 -17.71 1.09 17.92
CA SER A 217 -17.84 1.65 19.27
C SER A 217 -18.65 0.74 20.21
N SER A 218 -19.48 -0.15 19.66
CA SER A 218 -20.29 -1.12 20.42
C SER A 218 -19.71 -2.53 20.31
N ILE A 219 -19.51 -3.17 21.47
CA ILE A 219 -19.09 -4.57 21.55
C ILE A 219 -20.12 -5.53 20.94
N ASP A 220 -21.42 -5.22 21.05
CA ASP A 220 -22.48 -6.07 20.49
C ASP A 220 -22.47 -6.07 18.97
N ASN A 221 -22.20 -4.92 18.35
CA ASN A 221 -22.08 -4.82 16.90
C ASN A 221 -20.83 -5.57 16.40
N ALA A 222 -19.71 -5.45 17.12
CA ALA A 222 -18.49 -6.21 16.82
C ALA A 222 -18.72 -7.72 16.94
N ASN A 223 -19.44 -8.16 17.98
CA ASN A 223 -19.77 -9.57 18.19
C ASN A 223 -20.70 -10.11 17.09
N ARG A 224 -21.71 -9.35 16.65
CA ARG A 224 -22.57 -9.75 15.52
C ARG A 224 -21.75 -10.03 14.26
N LEU A 225 -20.87 -9.11 13.88
CA LEU A 225 -20.00 -9.31 12.72
C LEU A 225 -19.04 -10.50 12.91
N LYS A 226 -18.47 -10.66 14.11
CA LYS A 226 -17.63 -11.82 14.45
C LYS A 226 -18.37 -13.13 14.18
N TYR A 227 -19.61 -13.28 14.68
CA TYR A 227 -20.37 -14.52 14.52
C TYR A 227 -20.76 -14.77 13.06
N GLU A 228 -21.16 -13.73 12.34
CA GLU A 228 -21.47 -13.81 10.90
C GLU A 228 -20.26 -14.33 10.11
N LEU A 229 -19.11 -13.69 10.28
CA LEU A 229 -17.87 -14.05 9.56
C LEU A 229 -17.34 -15.41 9.98
N THR A 230 -17.45 -15.78 11.26
CA THR A 230 -17.09 -17.13 11.73
C THR A 230 -17.93 -18.19 11.02
N ASN A 231 -19.22 -17.93 10.84
CA ASN A 231 -20.14 -18.86 10.17
C ASN A 231 -19.91 -18.94 8.65
N GLN A 232 -19.61 -17.83 7.99
CA GLN A 232 -19.39 -17.77 6.55
C GLN A 232 -18.01 -18.30 6.14
N LEU A 233 -16.96 -17.91 6.86
CA LEU A 233 -15.58 -18.26 6.53
C LEU A 233 -15.15 -19.60 7.12
N LYS A 234 -15.89 -20.12 8.11
CA LYS A 234 -15.49 -21.29 8.92
C LYS A 234 -14.10 -21.13 9.55
N MET A 235 -13.74 -19.89 9.87
CA MET A 235 -12.43 -19.50 10.40
C MET A 235 -12.57 -18.73 11.72
N PRO A 236 -11.53 -18.73 12.58
CA PRO A 236 -11.55 -17.95 13.81
C PRO A 236 -11.62 -16.44 13.52
N VAL A 237 -12.59 -15.77 14.16
CA VAL A 237 -12.74 -14.32 14.16
C VAL A 237 -12.71 -13.83 15.60
N THR A 238 -11.91 -12.81 15.87
CA THR A 238 -11.70 -12.25 17.20
C THR A 238 -12.15 -10.80 17.26
N VAL A 239 -12.50 -10.35 18.47
CA VAL A 239 -12.79 -8.94 18.77
C VAL A 239 -11.72 -8.46 19.75
N GLU A 240 -10.94 -7.47 19.33
CA GLU A 240 -9.93 -6.82 20.17
C GLU A 240 -10.48 -5.49 20.70
N LYS A 241 -10.45 -5.29 22.02
CA LYS A 241 -10.77 -4.00 22.63
C LYS A 241 -9.50 -3.14 22.68
N LYS A 242 -9.47 -2.02 21.96
CA LYS A 242 -8.44 -0.99 22.09
C LYS A 242 -8.99 0.21 22.85
N SER A 243 -8.28 0.62 23.90
CA SER A 243 -8.57 1.85 24.63
C SER A 243 -8.11 3.05 23.81
N HIS A 244 -9.03 3.92 23.41
CA HIS A 244 -8.72 5.14 22.69
C HIS A 244 -9.26 6.36 23.45
N SER A 245 -8.36 7.12 24.10
CA SER A 245 -8.55 8.44 24.75
C SER A 245 -9.72 8.62 25.73
N THR A 246 -10.96 8.30 25.36
CA THR A 246 -12.19 8.48 26.14
C THR A 246 -13.21 7.34 25.97
N ASP A 247 -13.21 6.60 24.85
CA ASP A 247 -14.14 5.50 24.58
C ASP A 247 -13.44 4.26 23.98
N PRO A 248 -13.86 3.03 24.33
CA PRO A 248 -13.26 1.81 23.78
C PRO A 248 -13.68 1.56 22.33
N LEU A 249 -12.73 1.15 21.50
CA LEU A 249 -12.96 0.70 20.13
C LEU A 249 -12.78 -0.82 20.03
N TYR A 250 -13.70 -1.50 19.35
CA TYR A 250 -13.73 -2.95 19.18
C TYR A 250 -13.38 -3.31 17.74
N LEU A 251 -12.18 -3.87 17.53
CA LEU A 251 -11.67 -4.27 16.22
C LEU A 251 -12.05 -5.72 15.92
N VAL A 252 -12.71 -5.97 14.79
CA VAL A 252 -13.06 -7.32 14.33
C VAL A 252 -11.96 -7.82 13.39
N GLN A 253 -11.33 -8.93 13.73
CA GLN A 253 -10.16 -9.46 13.04
C GLN A 253 -10.32 -10.96 12.72
N VAL A 254 -10.05 -11.35 11.47
CA VAL A 254 -9.95 -12.76 11.07
C VAL A 254 -8.50 -13.22 11.23
N GLY A 255 -8.30 -14.40 11.79
CA GLY A 255 -6.99 -14.96 12.09
C GLY A 255 -6.93 -15.60 13.48
N PRO A 256 -5.75 -16.05 13.94
CA PRO A 256 -4.44 -15.68 13.41
C PRO A 256 -4.01 -16.46 12.16
N TYR A 257 -3.13 -15.85 11.37
CA TYR A 257 -2.42 -16.47 10.25
C TYR A 257 -0.92 -16.47 10.51
N ILE A 258 -0.30 -17.64 10.29
CA ILE A 258 1.16 -17.80 10.35
C ILE A 258 1.78 -17.40 9.00
N ARG A 259 1.03 -17.58 7.91
CA ARG A 259 1.50 -17.36 6.53
C ARG A 259 0.63 -16.34 5.82
N MET A 260 1.27 -15.40 5.13
CA MET A 260 0.60 -14.36 4.34
C MET A 260 -0.35 -14.96 3.31
N GLN A 261 0.03 -16.06 2.63
CA GLN A 261 -0.84 -16.67 1.60
C GLN A 261 -2.22 -17.10 2.13
N ASN A 262 -2.30 -17.56 3.38
CA ASN A 262 -3.57 -17.94 4.01
C ASN A 262 -4.42 -16.70 4.32
N ALA A 263 -3.76 -15.60 4.70
CA ALA A 263 -4.40 -14.33 4.91
C ALA A 263 -4.92 -13.74 3.58
N ASP A 264 -4.13 -13.78 2.50
CA ASP A 264 -4.56 -13.33 1.16
C ASP A 264 -5.77 -14.09 0.64
N SER A 265 -5.76 -15.41 0.80
CA SER A 265 -6.89 -16.27 0.43
C SER A 265 -8.17 -15.88 1.17
N THR A 266 -8.05 -15.57 2.46
CA THR A 266 -9.19 -15.14 3.28
C THR A 266 -9.62 -13.71 2.94
N ARG A 267 -8.68 -12.82 2.63
CA ARG A 267 -8.99 -11.45 2.18
C ARG A 267 -9.80 -11.46 0.88
N LEU A 268 -9.49 -12.37 -0.04
CA LEU A 268 -10.27 -12.57 -1.27
C LEU A 268 -11.68 -13.09 -0.98
N GLN A 269 -11.84 -14.01 -0.02
CA GLN A 269 -13.17 -14.47 0.40
C GLN A 269 -13.99 -13.34 1.04
N LEU A 270 -13.38 -12.56 1.94
CA LEU A 270 -13.98 -11.38 2.54
C LEU A 270 -14.42 -10.37 1.48
N TYR A 271 -13.60 -10.13 0.46
CA TYR A 271 -13.96 -9.28 -0.66
C TYR A 271 -15.21 -9.79 -1.41
N LYS A 272 -15.28 -11.10 -1.70
CA LYS A 272 -16.45 -11.73 -2.33
C LYS A 272 -17.72 -11.64 -1.49
N LEU A 273 -17.56 -11.59 -0.16
CA LEU A 273 -18.65 -11.40 0.81
C LEU A 273 -19.04 -9.91 1.01
N GLY A 274 -18.40 -8.98 0.29
CA GLY A 274 -18.71 -7.54 0.34
C GLY A 274 -17.81 -6.73 1.28
N TYR A 275 -16.89 -7.37 2.00
CA TYR A 275 -15.96 -6.72 2.91
C TYR A 275 -14.70 -6.23 2.17
N LYS A 276 -14.83 -5.07 1.51
CA LYS A 276 -13.81 -4.53 0.59
C LYS A 276 -12.67 -3.76 1.29
N ASN A 277 -12.93 -3.20 2.47
CA ASN A 277 -12.00 -2.33 3.20
C ASN A 277 -11.30 -3.07 4.35
N THR A 278 -10.71 -4.22 4.03
CA THR A 278 -9.96 -5.02 5.00
C THR A 278 -8.51 -4.58 5.09
N LEU A 279 -7.92 -4.67 6.28
CA LEU A 279 -6.54 -4.25 6.54
C LEU A 279 -5.74 -5.40 7.14
N TYR A 280 -4.49 -5.58 6.72
CA TYR A 280 -3.56 -6.47 7.41
C TYR A 280 -3.07 -5.83 8.71
N THR A 281 -3.06 -6.60 9.80
CA THR A 281 -2.57 -6.15 11.12
C THR A 281 -1.72 -7.25 11.75
N GLY A 282 -0.57 -6.91 12.32
CA GLY A 282 0.29 -7.87 13.05
C GLY A 282 0.15 -7.73 14.57
N ARG A 283 0.39 -8.83 15.29
CA ARG A 283 0.63 -8.86 16.75
C ARG A 283 1.90 -9.60 17.08
#